data_AF-A0A4Z0K5E4-F1
#
_entry.id   AF-A0A4Z0K5E4-F1
#
_cell.length_a   1.000
_cell.length_b   1.000
_cell.length_c   1.000
_cell.angle_alpha   90.00
_cell.angle_beta   90.00
_cell.angle_gamma   90.00
#
_symmetry.space_group_name_H-M   'P 1'
#
loop_
_entity.id
_entity.type
_entity.pdbx_description
1 polymer ?
#
loop_
_entity_poly.entity_id
_entity_poly.type
_entity_poly.pdbx_seq_one_letter_code
_entity_poly.pdbx_strand_id
1 'polypeptide(L)'
;MWSALIVGALPAMVLAPLSFTGGQDTIVLFSVGMIVAGGLRLILGAIAILLVKNTTWVRRAVGALVFVLGCLALLVLSPLMSMIVGMTGAGPADSMLTMTVIQGVVSGVYLSAVFCGWNIARNRRWWILVIAVALAVVLNVVNSIFNQMLASQLAGGVVVTVVVQAVWLVATFGVLGLCHLLGRVRGGTTPMPSGSAPIPQHGYIPQQGYAPLQGYAAQQHPQSGGSVQSQPNQWRPGPEQWSQHHQ
;
A
#
# COMPACT_ATOMS: atom_id res chain seq x y z
N MET A 1 -2.08 1.16 11.38
CA MET A 1 -1.40 1.96 10.36
C MET A 1 -1.41 3.43 10.73
N TRP A 2 -2.58 4.06 10.85
CA TRP A 2 -2.71 5.45 11.32
C TRP A 2 -1.97 5.72 12.63
N SER A 3 -2.16 4.88 13.64
CA SER A 3 -1.45 4.99 14.93
C SER A 3 0.06 4.88 14.79
N ALA A 4 0.57 4.03 13.91
CA ALA A 4 2.01 3.88 13.67
C ALA A 4 2.61 5.16 13.07
N LEU A 5 1.89 5.82 12.17
CA LEU A 5 2.31 7.09 11.57
C LEU A 5 2.33 8.22 12.60
N ILE A 6 1.30 8.30 13.46
CA ILE A 6 1.23 9.28 14.57
C ILE A 6 2.39 9.05 15.53
N VAL A 7 2.55 7.82 16.03
CA VAL A 7 3.59 7.49 17.02
C VAL A 7 4.96 7.87 16.51
N GLY A 8 5.31 7.53 15.28
CA GLY A 8 6.62 7.90 14.75
C GLY A 8 6.79 9.39 14.44
N ALA A 9 5.71 10.18 14.38
CA ALA A 9 5.78 11.63 14.19
C ALA A 9 5.85 12.39 15.54
N LEU A 10 5.58 11.73 16.66
CA LEU A 10 5.60 12.33 17.99
C LEU A 10 6.92 13.04 18.34
N PRO A 11 8.11 12.47 18.06
CA PRO A 11 9.35 13.17 18.40
C PRO A 11 9.48 14.51 17.65
N ALA A 12 9.07 14.56 16.37
CA ALA A 12 9.08 15.80 15.61
C ALA A 12 8.05 16.83 16.12
N MET A 13 6.92 16.36 16.65
CA MET A 13 5.88 17.24 17.20
C MET A 13 6.19 17.75 18.60
N VAL A 14 6.85 16.94 19.44
CA VAL A 14 7.00 17.20 20.89
C VAL A 14 8.44 17.51 21.26
N LEU A 15 9.41 16.74 20.73
CA LEU A 15 10.81 16.83 21.13
C LEU A 15 11.62 17.80 20.26
N ALA A 16 11.30 17.96 18.98
CA ALA A 16 11.98 18.95 18.12
C ALA A 16 11.85 20.37 18.68
N PRO A 17 10.66 20.84 19.13
CA PRO A 17 10.52 22.08 19.89
C PRO A 17 11.54 22.29 21.01
N LEU A 18 11.73 21.25 21.83
CA LEU A 18 12.59 21.29 23.00
C LEU A 18 14.08 21.35 22.61
N SER A 19 14.43 20.76 21.46
CA SER A 19 15.80 20.77 20.94
C SER A 19 16.26 22.14 20.42
N PHE A 20 15.33 23.04 20.04
CA PHE A 20 15.68 24.40 19.63
C PHE A 20 15.98 25.33 20.81
N THR A 21 15.45 25.01 22.00
CA THR A 21 15.59 25.83 23.22
C THR A 21 16.62 25.28 24.20
N GLY A 22 17.03 24.02 24.03
CA GLY A 22 17.89 23.32 24.98
C GLY A 22 19.32 23.11 24.49
N GLY A 23 20.21 22.83 25.44
CA GLY A 23 21.59 22.43 25.15
C GLY A 23 21.70 21.00 24.60
N GLN A 24 22.93 20.49 24.54
CA GLN A 24 23.30 19.21 23.93
C GLN A 24 22.45 18.02 24.40
N ASP A 25 22.00 18.02 25.66
CA ASP A 25 21.15 16.97 26.25
C ASP A 25 19.79 16.84 25.54
N THR A 26 19.22 17.94 25.06
CA THR A 26 17.93 17.93 24.34
C THR A 26 18.06 17.38 22.92
N ILE A 27 19.23 17.54 22.29
CA ILE A 27 19.54 16.94 20.98
C ILE A 27 19.67 15.43 21.11
N VAL A 28 20.33 14.95 22.18
CA VAL A 28 20.43 13.51 22.47
C VAL A 28 19.04 12.93 22.75
N LEU A 29 18.22 13.60 23.57
CA LEU A 29 16.85 13.17 23.85
C LEU A 29 15.99 13.11 22.58
N PHE A 30 16.11 14.10 21.69
CA PHE A 30 15.44 14.10 20.40
C PHE A 30 15.86 12.91 19.53
N SER A 31 17.17 12.64 19.45
CA SER A 31 17.71 11.51 18.68
C SER A 31 17.22 10.16 19.21
N VAL A 32 17.29 9.95 20.53
CA VAL A 32 16.75 8.74 21.17
C VAL A 32 15.25 8.61 20.93
N GLY A 33 14.50 9.71 21.06
CA GLY A 33 13.07 9.76 20.77
C GLY A 33 12.75 9.36 19.33
N MET A 34 13.52 9.84 18.35
CA MET A 34 13.38 9.47 16.94
C MET A 34 13.61 7.98 16.70
N ILE A 35 14.63 7.38 17.33
CA ILE A 35 14.91 5.94 17.23
C ILE A 35 13.79 5.11 17.85
N VAL A 36 13.38 5.42 19.08
CA VAL A 36 12.33 4.69 19.80
C VAL A 36 11.00 4.78 19.06
N ALA A 37 10.59 5.99 18.66
CA ALA A 37 9.35 6.19 17.94
C ALA A 37 9.37 5.57 16.54
N GLY A 38 10.53 5.58 15.88
CA GLY A 38 10.74 4.88 14.60
C GLY A 38 10.60 3.36 14.75
N GLY A 39 11.16 2.77 15.81
CA GLY A 39 11.01 1.36 16.15
C GLY A 39 9.55 0.99 16.44
N LEU A 40 8.86 1.79 17.25
CA LEU A 40 7.42 1.60 17.53
C LEU A 40 6.58 1.72 16.26
N ARG A 41 6.85 2.71 15.39
CA ARG A 41 6.21 2.84 14.08
C ARG A 41 6.42 1.58 13.23
N LEU A 42 7.63 1.05 13.19
CA LEU A 42 7.95 -0.18 12.43
C LEU A 42 7.10 -1.34 12.94
N ILE A 43 7.10 -1.60 14.26
CA ILE A 43 6.37 -2.70 14.88
C ILE A 43 4.86 -2.54 14.67
N LEU A 44 4.29 -1.39 15.04
CA LEU A 44 2.85 -1.12 14.94
C LEU A 44 2.37 -1.11 13.48
N GLY A 45 3.20 -0.63 12.55
CA GLY A 45 2.89 -0.61 11.13
C GLY A 45 2.91 -2.01 10.52
N ALA A 46 3.93 -2.82 10.82
CA ALA A 46 4.02 -4.21 10.37
C ALA A 46 2.84 -5.04 10.90
N ILE A 47 2.54 -4.94 12.20
CA ILE A 47 1.37 -5.60 12.81
C ILE A 47 0.08 -5.16 12.11
N ALA A 48 -0.10 -3.86 11.87
CA ALA A 48 -1.29 -3.36 11.20
C ALA A 48 -1.47 -3.89 9.77
N ILE A 49 -0.37 -4.16 9.07
CA ILE A 49 -0.41 -4.77 7.74
C ILE A 49 -0.74 -6.27 7.82
N LEU A 50 -0.15 -6.99 8.78
CA LEU A 50 -0.40 -8.41 8.99
C LEU A 50 -1.84 -8.70 9.45
N LEU A 51 -2.43 -7.77 10.20
CA LEU A 51 -3.82 -7.86 10.68
C LEU A 51 -4.88 -7.56 9.61
N VAL A 52 -4.49 -7.17 8.38
CA VAL A 52 -5.45 -6.90 7.30
C VAL A 52 -6.27 -8.16 7.01
N LYS A 53 -7.54 -8.17 7.41
CA LYS A 53 -8.45 -9.28 7.15
C LYS A 53 -8.81 -9.35 5.66
N ASN A 54 -9.20 -10.53 5.18
CA ASN A 54 -9.71 -10.77 3.82
C ASN A 54 -8.67 -10.74 2.67
N THR A 55 -7.38 -11.01 2.97
CA THR A 55 -6.34 -11.22 1.95
C THR A 55 -5.47 -12.43 2.26
N THR A 56 -4.78 -12.98 1.25
CA THR A 56 -3.85 -14.11 1.40
C THR A 56 -2.64 -13.72 2.27
N TRP A 57 -2.15 -14.64 3.11
CA TRP A 57 -0.95 -14.45 3.95
C TRP A 57 0.27 -13.94 3.19
N VAL A 58 0.52 -14.45 1.98
CA VAL A 58 1.64 -14.02 1.12
C VAL A 58 1.59 -12.52 0.85
N ARG A 59 0.42 -11.97 0.49
CA ARG A 59 0.27 -10.54 0.20
C ARG A 59 0.48 -9.67 1.45
N ARG A 60 0.07 -10.16 2.62
CA ARG A 60 0.30 -9.46 3.88
C ARG A 60 1.78 -9.45 4.23
N ALA A 61 2.48 -10.57 4.03
CA ALA A 61 3.92 -10.68 4.23
C ALA A 61 4.70 -9.76 3.27
N VAL A 62 4.36 -9.75 1.98
CA VAL A 62 4.98 -8.85 0.99
C VAL A 62 4.72 -7.39 1.34
N GLY A 63 3.48 -7.03 1.67
CA GLY A 63 3.15 -5.66 2.08
C GLY A 63 3.88 -5.22 3.34
N ALA A 64 4.00 -6.12 4.34
CA ALA A 64 4.73 -5.86 5.56
C ALA A 64 6.24 -5.73 5.31
N LEU A 65 6.81 -6.58 4.45
CA LEU A 65 8.22 -6.52 4.05
C LEU A 65 8.54 -5.19 3.38
N VAL A 66 7.73 -4.75 2.40
CA VAL A 66 7.89 -3.45 1.74
C VAL A 66 7.86 -2.32 2.76
N PHE A 67 6.91 -2.34 3.70
CA PHE A 67 6.81 -1.33 4.75
C PHE A 67 8.03 -1.33 5.68
N VAL A 68 8.48 -2.52 6.12
CA VAL A 68 9.65 -2.68 7.00
C VAL A 68 10.91 -2.16 6.30
N LEU A 69 11.11 -2.50 5.03
CA LEU A 69 12.23 -1.98 4.23
C LEU A 69 12.21 -0.45 4.14
N GLY A 70 11.04 0.16 3.91
CA GLY A 70 10.90 1.61 3.92
C GLY A 70 11.22 2.25 5.28
N CYS A 71 10.79 1.62 6.38
CA CYS A 71 11.08 2.10 7.73
C CYS A 71 12.56 1.95 8.10
N LEU A 72 13.17 0.81 7.74
CA LEU A 72 14.60 0.57 7.92
C LEU A 72 15.43 1.54 7.10
N ALA A 73 15.02 1.84 5.87
CA ALA A 73 15.68 2.83 5.05
C ALA A 73 15.73 4.18 5.76
N LEU A 74 14.61 4.66 6.32
CA LEU A 74 14.61 5.89 7.11
C LEU A 74 15.48 5.82 8.37
N LEU A 75 15.36 4.75 9.15
CA LEU A 75 16.04 4.59 10.43
C LEU A 75 17.56 4.48 10.28
N VAL A 76 18.03 3.85 9.21
CA VAL A 76 19.44 3.53 9.00
C VAL A 76 20.12 4.57 8.10
N LEU A 77 19.49 4.97 6.98
CA LEU A 77 20.13 5.88 6.05
C LEU A 77 20.19 7.31 6.61
N SER A 78 19.20 7.76 7.38
CA SER A 78 19.23 9.13 7.95
C SER A 78 20.49 9.38 8.81
N PRO A 79 20.81 8.54 9.83
CA PRO A 79 22.02 8.74 10.63
C PRO A 79 23.30 8.44 9.85
N LEU A 80 23.33 7.42 8.98
CA LEU A 80 24.52 7.11 8.17
C LEU A 80 24.90 8.27 7.25
N MET A 81 23.91 8.91 6.62
CA MET A 81 24.16 10.02 5.71
C MET A 81 24.65 11.26 6.45
N SER A 82 24.14 11.52 7.65
CA SER A 82 24.68 12.58 8.52
C SER A 82 26.14 12.34 8.88
N MET A 83 26.53 11.08 9.13
CA MET A 83 27.92 10.72 9.44
C MET A 83 28.83 10.87 8.21
N ILE A 84 28.40 10.39 7.05
CA ILE A 84 29.17 10.44 5.80
C ILE A 84 29.44 11.88 5.38
N VAL A 85 28.41 12.74 5.38
CA VAL A 85 28.58 14.17 5.03
C VAL A 85 29.56 14.84 5.97
N GLY A 86 29.49 14.55 7.27
CA GLY A 86 30.46 15.06 8.26
C GLY A 86 31.91 14.63 8.01
N MET A 87 32.14 13.47 7.39
CA MET A 87 33.49 12.96 7.06
C MET A 87 34.04 13.49 5.73
N THR A 88 33.18 13.94 4.80
CA THR A 88 33.62 14.36 3.45
C THR A 88 34.36 15.69 3.38
N GLY A 89 34.40 16.47 4.46
CA GLY A 89 35.11 17.77 4.49
C GLY A 89 34.57 18.80 3.49
N ALA A 90 33.40 18.55 2.89
CA ALA A 90 32.76 19.44 1.93
C ALA A 90 32.32 20.73 2.62
N GLY A 91 32.46 21.86 1.91
CA GLY A 91 32.11 23.18 2.44
C GLY A 91 30.67 23.24 2.96
N PRO A 92 30.35 24.14 3.92
CA PRO A 92 29.07 24.14 4.63
C PRO A 92 27.83 24.20 3.71
N ALA A 93 27.92 24.91 2.59
CA ALA A 93 26.81 25.09 1.66
C ALA A 93 26.53 23.85 0.79
N ASP A 94 27.58 23.24 0.21
CA ASP A 94 27.44 22.05 -0.66
C ASP A 94 26.99 20.82 0.13
N SER A 95 27.47 20.72 1.38
CA SER A 95 27.07 19.70 2.34
C SER A 95 25.58 19.79 2.72
N MET A 96 25.04 21.00 2.87
CA MET A 96 23.62 21.20 3.24
C MET A 96 22.64 20.84 2.12
N LEU A 97 22.95 21.20 0.87
CA LEU A 97 22.09 20.85 -0.27
C LEU A 97 22.09 19.34 -0.49
N THR A 98 23.27 18.73 -0.46
CA THR A 98 23.43 17.27 -0.62
C THR A 98 22.66 16.50 0.46
N MET A 99 22.76 16.93 1.72
CA MET A 99 22.02 16.32 2.83
C MET A 99 20.50 16.47 2.67
N THR A 100 20.04 17.63 2.20
CA THR A 100 18.60 17.88 1.96
C THR A 100 18.04 17.01 0.85
N VAL A 101 18.76 16.87 -0.27
CA VAL A 101 18.36 16.03 -1.40
C VAL A 101 18.30 14.56 -0.98
N ILE A 102 19.34 14.07 -0.32
CA ILE A 102 19.41 12.68 0.15
C ILE A 102 18.27 12.40 1.13
N GLN A 103 18.07 13.25 2.14
CA GLN A 103 17.00 13.09 3.12
C GLN A 103 15.61 13.12 2.46
N GLY A 104 15.46 13.96 1.43
CA GLY A 104 14.28 13.97 0.57
C GLY A 104 14.08 12.63 -0.12
N VAL A 105 15.10 12.08 -0.79
CA VAL A 105 14.99 10.78 -1.48
C VAL A 105 14.61 9.66 -0.51
N VAL A 106 15.28 9.56 0.64
CA VAL A 106 14.98 8.54 1.66
C VAL A 106 13.54 8.68 2.17
N SER A 107 13.07 9.91 2.41
CA SER A 107 11.69 10.17 2.84
C SER A 107 10.65 9.79 1.76
N GLY A 108 10.96 10.06 0.49
CA GLY A 108 10.13 9.67 -0.65
C GLY A 108 10.04 8.16 -0.83
N VAL A 109 11.17 7.45 -0.67
CA VAL A 109 11.21 5.97 -0.68
C VAL A 109 10.35 5.40 0.44
N TYR A 110 10.47 5.95 1.65
CA TYR A 110 9.64 5.55 2.78
C TYR A 110 8.15 5.76 2.51
N LEU A 111 7.74 6.94 2.05
CA LEU A 111 6.32 7.20 1.76
C LEU A 111 5.78 6.25 0.68
N SER A 112 6.58 6.01 -0.34
CA SER A 112 6.24 5.06 -1.41
C SER A 112 6.05 3.66 -0.82
N ALA A 113 6.96 3.20 0.04
CA ALA A 113 6.85 1.92 0.73
C ALA A 113 5.63 1.84 1.67
N VAL A 114 5.32 2.92 2.37
CA VAL A 114 4.13 3.05 3.23
C VAL A 114 2.85 2.87 2.42
N PHE A 115 2.71 3.61 1.33
CA PHE A 115 1.51 3.53 0.50
C PHE A 115 1.44 2.21 -0.27
N CYS A 116 2.55 1.73 -0.82
CA CYS A 116 2.60 0.45 -1.53
C CYS A 116 2.30 -0.72 -0.61
N GLY A 117 2.99 -0.83 0.53
CA GLY A 117 2.81 -1.93 1.48
C GLY A 117 1.36 -2.06 1.95
N TRP A 118 0.74 -0.92 2.25
CA TRP A 118 -0.67 -0.86 2.63
C TRP A 118 -1.63 -1.27 1.50
N ASN A 119 -1.41 -0.80 0.28
CA ASN A 119 -2.26 -1.14 -0.86
C ASN A 119 -2.10 -2.60 -1.31
N ILE A 120 -0.87 -3.15 -1.27
CA ILE A 120 -0.58 -4.57 -1.55
C ILE A 120 -1.33 -5.47 -0.56
N ALA A 121 -1.24 -5.14 0.74
CA ALA A 121 -1.85 -5.95 1.80
C ALA A 121 -3.37 -6.01 1.72
N ARG A 122 -4.01 -4.99 1.12
CA ARG A 122 -5.45 -4.93 0.86
C ARG A 122 -5.86 -5.45 -0.53
N ASN A 123 -4.96 -6.09 -1.28
CA ASN A 123 -5.23 -6.59 -2.62
C ASN A 123 -5.85 -5.52 -3.55
N ARG A 124 -5.26 -4.32 -3.56
CA ARG A 124 -5.66 -3.25 -4.48
C ARG A 124 -5.07 -3.46 -5.87
N ARG A 125 -5.74 -2.91 -6.89
CA ARG A 125 -5.28 -2.98 -8.30
C ARG A 125 -3.90 -2.37 -8.45
N TRP A 126 -3.09 -2.91 -9.35
CA TRP A 126 -1.70 -2.47 -9.56
C TRP A 126 -1.57 -0.99 -9.93
N TRP A 127 -2.50 -0.44 -10.72
CA TRP A 127 -2.54 1.00 -11.04
C TRP A 127 -2.66 1.90 -9.80
N ILE A 128 -3.26 1.43 -8.70
CA ILE A 128 -3.34 2.19 -7.44
C ILE A 128 -1.95 2.29 -6.79
N LEU A 129 -1.07 1.29 -6.99
CA LEU A 129 0.31 1.34 -6.53
C LEU A 129 1.09 2.43 -7.29
N VAL A 130 0.88 2.54 -8.59
CA VAL A 130 1.50 3.59 -9.41
C VAL A 130 1.08 4.98 -8.93
N ILE A 131 -0.22 5.18 -8.71
CA ILE A 131 -0.76 6.45 -8.18
C ILE A 131 -0.20 6.73 -6.78
N ALA A 132 -0.10 5.71 -5.92
CA ALA A 132 0.48 5.85 -4.59
C ALA A 132 1.95 6.31 -4.64
N VAL A 133 2.77 5.73 -5.50
CA VAL A 133 4.17 6.16 -5.68
C VAL A 133 4.23 7.59 -6.22
N ALA A 134 3.42 7.93 -7.23
CA ALA A 134 3.38 9.29 -7.76
C ALA A 134 2.99 10.32 -6.67
N LEU A 135 1.98 10.01 -5.85
CA LEU A 135 1.57 10.86 -4.73
C LEU A 135 2.65 10.95 -3.65
N ALA A 136 3.38 9.87 -3.36
CA ALA A 136 4.51 9.90 -2.44
C ALA A 136 5.62 10.85 -2.93
N VAL A 137 5.96 10.79 -4.22
CA VAL A 137 6.96 11.68 -4.82
C VAL A 137 6.49 13.13 -4.76
N VAL A 138 5.25 13.41 -5.17
CA VAL A 138 4.69 14.77 -5.13
C VAL A 138 4.66 15.33 -3.71
N LEU A 139 4.16 14.55 -2.74
CA LEU A 139 4.18 14.95 -1.33
C LEU A 139 5.60 15.26 -0.87
N ASN A 140 6.56 14.41 -1.20
CA ASN A 140 7.94 14.60 -0.79
C ASN A 140 8.60 15.85 -1.40
N VAL A 141 8.35 16.11 -2.69
CA VAL A 141 8.81 17.34 -3.35
C VAL A 141 8.21 18.58 -2.68
N VAL A 142 6.90 18.56 -2.43
CA VAL A 142 6.19 19.66 -1.73
C VAL A 142 6.81 19.88 -0.35
N ASN A 143 7.01 18.82 0.44
CA ASN A 143 7.62 18.91 1.76
C ASN A 143 9.06 19.48 1.70
N SER A 144 9.85 19.06 0.72
CA SER A 144 11.22 19.59 0.54
C SER A 144 11.21 21.08 0.22
N ILE A 145 10.34 21.54 -0.68
CA ILE A 145 10.18 22.97 -1.01
C ILE A 145 9.76 23.76 0.23
N PHE A 146 8.74 23.29 0.97
CA PHE A 146 8.29 23.96 2.18
C PHE A 146 9.40 24.06 3.23
N ASN A 147 10.18 23.00 3.44
CA ASN A 147 11.31 23.02 4.37
C ASN A 147 12.41 24.00 3.95
N GLN A 148 12.70 24.12 2.65
CA GLN A 148 13.67 25.10 2.14
C GLN A 148 13.16 26.53 2.31
N MET A 149 11.88 26.79 2.00
CA MET A 149 11.26 28.09 2.22
C MET A 149 11.25 28.46 3.71
N LEU A 150 10.94 27.51 4.59
CA LEU A 150 11.02 27.69 6.04
C LEU A 150 12.43 28.06 6.51
N ALA A 151 13.44 27.33 6.03
CA ALA A 151 14.83 27.55 6.39
C ALA A 151 15.28 28.96 5.98
N SER A 152 14.81 29.46 4.83
CA SER A 152 15.11 30.83 4.38
C SER A 152 14.44 31.92 5.22
N GLN A 153 13.36 31.61 5.93
CA GLN A 153 12.58 32.61 6.67
C GLN A 153 12.99 32.77 8.14
N LEU A 154 13.91 31.94 8.67
CA LEU A 154 14.68 31.95 9.96
C LEU A 154 14.02 32.45 11.28
N ALA A 155 12.87 33.12 11.26
CA ALA A 155 12.14 33.69 12.38
C ALA A 155 10.88 32.88 12.76
N GLY A 156 10.58 31.80 12.04
CA GLY A 156 9.37 31.00 12.26
C GLY A 156 9.33 30.24 13.58
N GLY A 157 10.49 29.95 14.18
CA GLY A 157 10.57 29.30 15.49
C GLY A 157 9.90 27.92 15.57
N VAL A 158 9.90 27.40 16.79
CA VAL A 158 9.37 26.09 17.22
C VAL A 158 7.96 25.78 16.70
N VAL A 159 7.10 26.79 16.55
CA VAL A 159 5.70 26.60 16.14
C VAL A 159 5.62 26.11 14.69
N VAL A 160 6.51 26.59 13.81
CA VAL A 160 6.42 26.28 12.39
C VAL A 160 6.85 24.83 12.11
N THR A 161 7.80 24.27 12.86
CA THR A 161 8.18 22.85 12.71
C THR A 161 7.04 21.90 13.10
N VAL A 162 6.32 22.21 14.18
CA VAL A 162 5.14 21.46 14.62
C VAL A 162 4.01 21.55 13.60
N VAL A 163 3.73 22.76 13.09
CA VAL A 163 2.67 22.97 12.09
C VAL A 163 3.00 22.23 10.79
N VAL A 164 4.24 22.31 10.29
CA VAL A 164 4.65 21.59 9.08
C VAL A 164 4.51 20.08 9.28
N GLN A 165 4.91 19.56 10.43
CA GLN A 165 4.77 18.14 10.75
C GLN A 165 3.30 17.70 10.88
N ALA A 166 2.42 18.56 11.41
CA ALA A 166 0.98 18.30 11.47
C ALA A 166 0.34 18.29 10.08
N VAL A 167 0.64 19.30 9.25
CA VAL A 167 0.18 19.39 7.86
C VAL A 167 0.64 18.17 7.07
N TRP A 168 1.88 17.72 7.29
CA TRP A 168 2.44 16.53 6.66
C TRP A 168 1.68 15.25 7.03
N LEU A 169 1.35 15.07 8.31
CA LEU A 169 0.51 13.96 8.77
C LEU A 169 -0.87 13.99 8.12
N VAL A 170 -1.51 15.17 8.11
CA VAL A 170 -2.83 15.36 7.47
C VAL A 170 -2.78 15.04 5.98
N ALA A 171 -1.74 15.47 5.27
CA ALA A 171 -1.56 15.18 3.85
C ALA A 171 -1.35 13.67 3.59
N THR A 172 -0.49 13.03 4.38
CA THR A 172 -0.27 11.56 4.31
C THR A 172 -1.57 10.81 4.58
N PHE A 173 -2.35 11.30 5.54
CA PHE A 173 -3.65 10.75 5.90
C PHE A 173 -4.69 10.93 4.79
N GLY A 174 -4.73 12.12 4.20
CA GLY A 174 -5.56 12.43 3.04
C GLY A 174 -5.27 11.50 1.87
N VAL A 175 -3.99 11.26 1.55
CA VAL A 175 -3.60 10.34 0.47
C VAL A 175 -4.00 8.90 0.76
N LEU A 176 -3.80 8.41 1.99
CA LEU A 176 -4.27 7.08 2.39
C LEU A 176 -5.80 6.95 2.32
N GLY A 177 -6.52 8.00 2.73
CA GLY A 177 -7.97 8.11 2.61
C GLY A 177 -8.43 8.11 1.15
N LEU A 178 -7.78 8.88 0.30
CA LEU A 178 -8.05 8.96 -1.13
C LEU A 178 -7.81 7.60 -1.81
N CYS A 179 -6.69 6.94 -1.53
CA CYS A 179 -6.41 5.58 -2.01
C CYS A 179 -7.51 4.59 -1.57
N HIS A 180 -8.02 4.76 -0.36
CA HIS A 180 -9.11 3.93 0.15
C HIS A 180 -10.44 4.18 -0.56
N LEU A 181 -10.76 5.45 -0.85
CA LEU A 181 -11.95 5.83 -1.61
C LEU A 181 -11.87 5.36 -3.07
N LEU A 182 -10.74 5.58 -3.74
CA LEU A 182 -10.50 5.11 -5.12
C LEU A 182 -10.64 3.58 -5.22
N GLY A 183 -10.20 2.85 -4.18
CA GLY A 183 -10.38 1.42 -4.08
C GLY A 183 -11.83 0.95 -3.84
N ARG A 184 -12.74 1.85 -3.41
CA ARG A 184 -14.18 1.57 -3.24
C ARG A 184 -14.98 1.86 -4.50
N VAL A 185 -14.72 2.99 -5.17
CA VAL A 185 -15.51 3.49 -6.32
C VAL A 185 -15.55 2.49 -7.50
N ARG A 186 -14.60 1.56 -7.59
CA ARG A 186 -14.54 0.54 -8.66
C ARG A 186 -14.59 -0.91 -8.17
N GLY A 187 -14.94 -1.12 -6.90
CA GLY A 187 -15.11 -2.46 -6.31
C GLY A 187 -16.40 -3.19 -6.72
N GLY A 188 -17.30 -2.54 -7.46
CA GLY A 188 -18.58 -3.11 -7.89
C GLY A 188 -18.58 -3.83 -9.24
N THR A 189 -17.47 -3.89 -9.98
CA THR A 189 -17.49 -4.44 -11.36
C THR A 189 -16.24 -5.27 -11.69
N THR A 190 -16.06 -6.36 -10.97
CA THR A 190 -15.56 -7.58 -11.61
C THR A 190 -16.56 -8.67 -11.24
N PRO A 191 -17.36 -9.18 -12.19
CA PRO A 191 -18.10 -10.40 -11.96
C PRO A 191 -17.09 -11.44 -11.46
N MET A 192 -17.35 -12.04 -10.31
CA MET A 192 -16.83 -13.39 -10.10
C MET A 192 -17.29 -14.19 -11.32
N PRO A 193 -16.45 -15.05 -11.92
CA PRO A 193 -16.98 -16.07 -12.81
C PRO A 193 -18.06 -16.77 -12.01
N SER A 194 -19.31 -16.53 -12.38
CA SER A 194 -20.47 -17.20 -11.83
C SER A 194 -20.13 -18.67 -11.90
N GLY A 195 -20.09 -19.34 -10.75
CA GLY A 195 -20.14 -20.79 -10.74
C GLY A 195 -21.23 -21.21 -11.72
N SER A 196 -20.91 -22.19 -12.56
CA SER A 196 -21.86 -22.86 -13.44
C SER A 196 -23.18 -23.02 -12.70
N ALA A 197 -24.19 -22.26 -13.14
CA ALA A 197 -25.53 -22.33 -12.57
C ALA A 197 -26.05 -23.77 -12.74
N PRO A 198 -26.70 -24.38 -11.73
CA PRO A 198 -27.46 -25.59 -11.95
C PRO A 198 -28.58 -25.28 -12.93
N ILE A 199 -28.61 -25.99 -14.05
CA ILE A 199 -29.65 -25.90 -15.07
C ILE A 199 -30.99 -26.30 -14.41
N PRO A 200 -32.05 -25.47 -14.46
CA PRO A 200 -33.37 -25.90 -14.01
C PRO A 200 -34.01 -26.78 -15.09
N GLN A 201 -33.95 -28.11 -14.91
CA GLN A 201 -34.73 -29.02 -15.75
C GLN A 201 -36.22 -28.91 -15.37
N HIS A 202 -37.00 -28.36 -16.28
CA HIS A 202 -38.46 -28.45 -16.28
C HIS A 202 -38.89 -29.80 -16.86
N GLY A 203 -39.70 -30.55 -16.10
CA GLY A 203 -40.62 -31.57 -16.62
C GLY A 203 -40.43 -32.96 -16.01
N TYR A 204 -41.33 -33.35 -15.08
CA TYR A 204 -42.20 -34.55 -15.13
C TYR A 204 -42.78 -34.89 -13.72
N ILE A 205 -44.10 -34.66 -13.57
CA ILE A 205 -45.17 -35.43 -12.89
C ILE A 205 -45.04 -35.81 -11.38
N PRO A 206 -46.10 -35.64 -10.54
CA PRO A 206 -46.07 -35.90 -9.10
C PRO A 206 -46.34 -37.38 -8.76
N GLN A 207 -45.63 -37.93 -7.79
CA GLN A 207 -46.09 -39.11 -7.04
C GLN A 207 -45.78 -39.00 -5.54
N GLN A 208 -46.84 -39.19 -4.76
CA GLN A 208 -46.87 -39.37 -3.32
C GLN A 208 -46.06 -40.61 -2.90
N GLY A 209 -45.41 -40.58 -1.73
CA GLY A 209 -45.16 -41.80 -0.96
C GLY A 209 -43.82 -41.91 -0.22
N TYR A 210 -43.93 -41.88 1.11
CA TYR A 210 -43.07 -42.52 2.12
C TYR A 210 -41.72 -41.90 2.54
N ALA A 211 -41.53 -42.02 3.86
CA ALA A 211 -40.55 -41.42 4.75
C ALA A 211 -39.23 -42.23 4.81
N PRO A 212 -38.21 -41.79 5.59
CA PRO A 212 -36.79 -42.01 5.34
C PRO A 212 -36.23 -43.28 5.99
N LEU A 213 -35.12 -43.84 5.47
CA LEU A 213 -34.22 -44.73 6.21
C LEU A 213 -32.81 -44.85 5.56
N GLN A 214 -31.80 -44.54 6.37
CA GLN A 214 -30.50 -45.22 6.55
C GLN A 214 -29.56 -45.47 5.36
N GLY A 215 -28.40 -44.80 5.43
CA GLY A 215 -27.12 -45.46 5.75
C GLY A 215 -26.25 -46.01 4.61
N TYR A 216 -24.93 -45.81 4.78
CA TYR A 216 -23.78 -46.38 4.02
C TYR A 216 -23.54 -45.76 2.63
N ALA A 217 -22.31 -45.51 2.16
CA ALA A 217 -20.97 -45.54 2.71
C ALA A 217 -20.07 -44.70 1.78
N ALA A 218 -18.91 -44.29 2.28
CA ALA A 218 -17.86 -43.63 1.52
C ALA A 218 -17.33 -44.52 0.37
N GLN A 219 -17.11 -43.93 -0.80
CA GLN A 219 -16.17 -44.47 -1.78
C GLN A 219 -15.34 -43.32 -2.38
N GLN A 220 -14.12 -43.20 -1.86
CA GLN A 220 -13.02 -42.52 -2.52
C GLN A 220 -12.51 -43.43 -3.63
N HIS A 221 -12.31 -42.90 -4.84
CA HIS A 221 -11.27 -43.38 -5.73
C HIS A 221 -10.69 -42.22 -6.54
N PRO A 222 -9.35 -42.07 -6.58
CA PRO A 222 -8.66 -41.14 -7.47
C PRO A 222 -8.15 -41.88 -8.71
N GLN A 223 -8.29 -41.31 -9.90
CA GLN A 223 -7.52 -41.61 -11.13
C GLN A 223 -7.89 -40.55 -12.19
N SER A 224 -7.04 -39.56 -12.46
CA SER A 224 -5.85 -39.57 -13.33
C SER A 224 -6.16 -39.64 -14.82
N GLY A 225 -5.76 -38.58 -15.54
CA GLY A 225 -5.21 -38.65 -16.90
C GLY A 225 -6.19 -38.79 -18.05
N GLY A 226 -6.11 -37.87 -19.02
CA GLY A 226 -6.70 -38.09 -20.34
C GLY A 226 -7.11 -36.82 -21.06
N SER A 227 -6.14 -36.12 -21.65
CA SER A 227 -6.38 -35.22 -22.78
C SER A 227 -7.09 -36.00 -23.89
N VAL A 228 -8.37 -35.73 -24.13
CA VAL A 228 -9.07 -36.17 -25.34
C VAL A 228 -9.77 -34.97 -25.94
N GLN A 229 -9.15 -34.51 -27.02
CA GLN A 229 -9.69 -33.58 -27.99
C GLN A 229 -10.85 -34.25 -28.74
N SER A 230 -12.01 -33.61 -28.76
CA SER A 230 -13.09 -33.90 -29.70
C SER A 230 -13.93 -32.64 -29.95
N GLN A 231 -13.43 -31.77 -30.83
CA GLN A 231 -14.32 -31.01 -31.70
C GLN A 231 -14.70 -31.95 -32.85
N PRO A 232 -15.99 -32.19 -33.06
CA PRO A 232 -16.58 -31.66 -34.28
C PRO A 232 -18.02 -31.18 -34.03
N ASN A 233 -18.30 -29.91 -34.31
CA ASN A 233 -19.64 -29.40 -34.66
C ASN A 233 -19.53 -27.91 -34.99
N GLN A 234 -18.91 -27.60 -36.13
CA GLN A 234 -19.11 -26.32 -36.80
C GLN A 234 -20.32 -26.48 -37.73
N TRP A 235 -21.45 -25.90 -37.34
CA TRP A 235 -22.64 -25.78 -38.17
C TRP A 235 -22.71 -24.36 -38.75
N ARG A 236 -22.90 -24.33 -40.09
CA ARG A 236 -23.30 -23.20 -40.99
C ARG A 236 -22.25 -22.16 -41.38
N PRO A 237 -22.28 -21.70 -42.66
CA PRO A 237 -23.44 -21.03 -43.29
C PRO A 237 -23.95 -21.66 -44.60
N GLY A 238 -25.25 -21.49 -44.87
CA GLY A 238 -25.89 -21.89 -46.13
C GLY A 238 -25.78 -20.79 -47.21
N PRO A 239 -25.71 -21.14 -48.51
CA PRO A 239 -25.64 -20.14 -49.56
C PRO A 239 -26.72 -20.34 -50.64
N GLU A 240 -28.00 -20.11 -50.37
CA GLU A 240 -29.01 -20.04 -51.46
C GLU A 240 -30.10 -19.01 -51.15
N GLN A 241 -29.74 -17.74 -51.26
CA GLN A 241 -30.63 -16.69 -51.75
C GLN A 241 -29.87 -15.97 -52.86
N TRP A 242 -30.59 -15.49 -53.87
CA TRP A 242 -30.14 -14.66 -55.02
C TRP A 242 -29.89 -15.36 -56.36
N SER A 243 -30.96 -15.52 -57.15
CA SER A 243 -31.03 -15.17 -58.60
C SER A 243 -32.43 -15.55 -59.15
N GLN A 244 -33.39 -14.62 -59.23
CA GLN A 244 -33.81 -13.84 -60.41
C GLN A 244 -34.34 -14.68 -61.59
N HIS A 245 -35.64 -14.62 -61.91
CA HIS A 245 -36.28 -13.67 -62.86
C HIS A 245 -35.77 -13.78 -64.31
N HIS A 246 -36.54 -14.47 -65.17
CA HIS A 246 -36.77 -14.18 -66.61
C HIS A 246 -38.08 -14.93 -66.95
N GLN A 247 -39.19 -14.25 -67.20
CA GLN A 247 -39.70 -13.84 -68.53
C GLN A 247 -39.56 -14.94 -69.59
#